data_AF-A0A661GLY4-F1
#
_entry.id   AF-A0A661GLY4-F1
#
_cell.length_a   1.000
_cell.length_b   1.000
_cell.length_c   1.000
_cell.angle_alpha   90.00
_cell.angle_beta   90.00
_cell.angle_gamma   90.00
#
_symmetry.space_group_name_H-M   'P 1'
#
loop_
_entity.id
_entity.type
_entity.pdbx_description
1 polymer ?
#
loop_
_entity_poly.entity_id
_entity_poly.type
_entity_poly.pdbx_seq_one_letter_code
_entity_poly.pdbx_strand_id
1 'polypeptide(L)'
;MVPYLSRQRIKNRRRSTVNHGKANELIGTSEVSFEDALACILQRANKTLRGIHTMEVIDKKISIKESGEMEYRVRAFLKFDMTPPDLLHL
;
A
#
# COMPACT_ATOMS: atom_id res chain seq x y z
N MET A 1 10.87 19.63 36.14
CA MET A 1 11.73 18.91 35.16
C MET A 1 11.27 17.47 35.13
N VAL A 2 10.47 17.07 34.14
CA VAL A 2 9.84 15.73 34.09
C VAL A 2 10.62 14.88 33.07
N PRO A 3 11.36 13.83 33.46
CA PRO A 3 12.04 12.97 32.51
C PRO A 3 11.18 11.72 32.30
N TYR A 4 10.58 11.51 31.13
CA TYR A 4 10.05 10.19 30.80
C TYR A 4 9.79 10.10 29.29
N LEU A 5 10.48 9.18 28.61
CA LEU A 5 9.88 8.02 27.95
C LEU A 5 10.91 7.35 27.03
N SER A 6 11.68 6.44 27.60
CA SER A 6 12.21 5.31 26.86
C SER A 6 11.02 4.43 26.46
N ARG A 7 10.67 4.40 25.17
CA ARG A 7 9.77 3.38 24.61
C ARG A 7 10.57 2.52 23.64
N GLN A 8 11.06 1.39 24.16
CA GLN A 8 11.31 0.22 23.32
C GLN A 8 9.98 -0.18 22.67
N ARG A 9 9.95 -0.34 21.34
CA ARG A 9 8.76 -0.84 20.63
C ARG A 9 9.12 -2.01 19.72
N ILE A 10 8.91 -3.20 20.28
CA ILE A 10 8.40 -4.44 19.68
C ILE A 10 8.68 -4.60 18.17
N LYS A 11 9.74 -5.34 17.83
CA LYS A 11 9.94 -5.90 16.48
C LYS A 11 8.97 -7.08 16.29
N ASN A 12 7.73 -6.77 15.94
CA ASN A 12 6.75 -7.81 15.59
C ASN A 12 7.01 -8.26 14.13
N ARG A 13 7.97 -9.15 13.94
CA ARG A 13 8.29 -9.76 12.65
C ARG A 13 7.29 -10.87 12.37
N ARG A 14 6.03 -10.51 12.07
CA ARG A 14 5.06 -11.45 11.49
C ARG A 14 5.59 -11.84 10.11
N ARG A 15 5.92 -13.12 9.94
CA ARG A 15 6.22 -13.69 8.62
C ARG A 15 4.98 -13.51 7.75
N SER A 16 4.99 -12.54 6.85
CA SER A 16 4.09 -12.54 5.71
C SER A 16 4.49 -13.71 4.83
N THR A 17 3.66 -14.76 4.81
CA THR A 17 3.71 -15.79 3.78
C THR A 17 3.53 -15.10 2.44
N VAL A 18 4.64 -14.91 1.72
CA VAL A 18 4.60 -14.43 0.33
C VAL A 18 3.95 -15.53 -0.49
N ASN A 19 2.66 -15.38 -0.76
CA ASN A 19 1.98 -16.20 -1.75
C ASN A 19 2.53 -15.79 -3.12
N HIS A 20 3.16 -16.72 -3.83
CA HIS A 20 3.86 -16.49 -5.11
C HIS A 20 2.86 -16.34 -6.27
N GLY A 21 1.84 -15.50 -6.10
CA GLY A 21 1.20 -14.83 -7.22
C GLY A 21 2.00 -13.58 -7.55
N LYS A 22 1.94 -13.07 -8.79
CA LYS A 22 2.54 -11.79 -9.21
C LYS A 22 1.92 -10.61 -8.44
N ALA A 23 2.16 -10.51 -7.13
CA ALA A 23 1.67 -9.44 -6.30
C ALA A 23 2.51 -8.20 -6.59
N ASN A 24 2.00 -7.35 -7.48
CA ASN A 24 2.63 -6.07 -7.79
C ASN A 24 2.50 -5.18 -6.56
N GLU A 25 3.62 -4.97 -5.89
CA GLU A 25 3.71 -3.93 -4.89
C GLU A 25 3.53 -2.57 -5.56
N LEU A 26 2.62 -1.76 -5.03
CA LEU A 26 2.37 -0.41 -5.52
C LEU A 26 2.63 0.62 -4.43
N ILE A 27 3.07 1.79 -4.86
CA ILE A 27 3.37 2.93 -4.00
C ILE A 27 2.53 4.11 -4.47
N GLY A 28 1.82 4.72 -3.54
CA GLY A 28 1.05 5.94 -3.74
C GLY A 28 1.59 7.06 -2.86
N THR A 29 1.47 8.28 -3.34
CA THR A 29 1.85 9.50 -2.63
C THR A 29 0.74 10.54 -2.72
N SER A 30 0.57 11.33 -1.68
CA SER A 30 -0.37 12.45 -1.62
C SER A 30 0.12 13.49 -0.62
N GLU A 31 -0.21 14.76 -0.85
CA GLU A 31 0.02 15.84 0.13
C GLU A 31 -1.21 16.06 1.04
N VAL A 32 -2.32 15.33 0.78
CA VAL A 32 -3.60 15.52 1.47
C VAL A 32 -3.80 14.49 2.58
N SER A 33 -3.71 13.20 2.24
CA SER A 33 -3.97 12.11 3.20
C SER A 33 -3.44 10.76 2.73
N PHE A 34 -3.41 9.77 3.63
CA PHE A 34 -3.11 8.39 3.26
C PHE A 34 -4.18 7.77 2.36
N GLU A 35 -5.43 8.13 2.58
CA GLU A 35 -6.60 7.64 1.85
C GLU A 35 -6.56 8.12 0.39
N ASP A 36 -6.13 9.36 0.18
CA ASP A 36 -5.90 9.91 -1.16
C ASP A 36 -4.72 9.22 -1.87
N ALA A 37 -3.63 8.94 -1.14
CA ALA A 37 -2.52 8.14 -1.68
C ALA A 37 -2.95 6.72 -2.07
N LEU A 38 -3.84 6.09 -1.29
CA LEU A 38 -4.42 4.78 -1.59
C LEU A 38 -5.37 4.84 -2.81
N ALA A 39 -6.18 5.90 -2.92
CA ALA A 39 -7.04 6.11 -4.08
C ALA A 39 -6.20 6.26 -5.37
N CYS A 40 -5.07 6.97 -5.31
CA CYS A 40 -4.11 7.06 -6.41
C CYS A 40 -3.59 5.68 -6.86
N ILE A 41 -3.24 4.80 -5.90
CA ILE A 41 -2.82 3.42 -6.20
C ILE A 41 -3.93 2.67 -6.94
N LEU A 42 -5.15 2.70 -6.40
CA LEU A 42 -6.29 1.97 -6.95
C LEU A 42 -6.66 2.48 -8.36
N GLN A 43 -6.69 3.80 -8.54
CA GLN A 43 -6.97 4.42 -9.84
C GLN A 43 -5.96 4.00 -10.90
N ARG A 44 -4.67 3.96 -10.54
CA ARG A 44 -3.61 3.55 -11.46
C ARG A 44 -3.71 2.06 -11.79
N ALA A 45 -3.95 1.21 -10.79
CA ALA A 45 -4.08 -0.23 -10.98
C ALA A 45 -5.32 -0.61 -11.80
N ASN A 46 -6.44 0.08 -11.61
CA ASN A 46 -7.66 -0.09 -12.40
C ASN A 46 -7.47 0.20 -13.90
N LYS A 47 -6.34 0.77 -14.34
CA LYS A 47 -6.05 0.93 -15.78
C LYS A 47 -5.65 -0.38 -16.44
N THR A 48 -4.99 -1.27 -15.71
CA THR A 48 -4.39 -2.50 -16.26
C THR A 48 -4.97 -3.77 -15.65
N LEU A 49 -5.41 -3.71 -14.40
CA LEU A 49 -5.98 -4.82 -13.67
C LEU A 49 -7.50 -4.70 -13.63
N ARG A 50 -8.18 -5.85 -13.64
CA ARG A 50 -9.63 -5.99 -13.46
C ARG A 50 -9.86 -6.84 -12.22
N GLY A 51 -11.04 -6.70 -11.61
CA GLY A 51 -11.42 -7.53 -10.45
C GLY A 51 -10.60 -7.27 -9.18
N ILE A 52 -10.06 -6.05 -8.99
CA ILE A 52 -9.41 -5.69 -7.72
C ILE A 52 -10.48 -5.62 -6.63
N HIS A 53 -10.37 -6.47 -5.60
CA HIS A 53 -11.34 -6.56 -4.52
C HIS A 53 -10.73 -6.29 -3.14
N THR A 54 -9.40 -6.33 -3.00
CA THR A 54 -8.74 -6.07 -1.71
C THR A 54 -7.40 -5.39 -1.90
N MET A 55 -7.10 -4.43 -1.01
CA MET A 55 -5.82 -3.74 -0.92
C MET A 55 -5.24 -3.92 0.47
N GLU A 56 -4.02 -4.43 0.57
CA GLU A 56 -3.32 -4.71 1.81
C GLU A 56 -2.20 -3.69 2.02
N VAL A 57 -2.34 -2.85 3.04
CA VAL A 57 -1.34 -1.82 3.34
C VAL A 57 -0.16 -2.43 4.08
N ILE A 58 1.03 -2.29 3.48
CA ILE A 58 2.29 -2.83 3.99
C ILE A 58 2.99 -1.81 4.89
N ASP A 59 3.04 -0.55 4.44
CA ASP A 59 3.81 0.51 5.09
C ASP A 59 3.14 1.87 4.84
N LYS A 60 3.17 2.73 5.86
CA LYS A 60 2.68 4.12 5.80
C LYS A 60 3.78 5.04 6.34
N LYS A 61 4.15 6.03 5.54
CA LYS A 61 5.20 7.00 5.88
C LYS A 61 4.71 8.41 5.64
N ILE A 62 5.22 9.33 6.43
CA ILE A 62 5.03 10.77 6.23
C ILE A 62 6.43 11.36 6.11
N SER A 63 6.71 12.02 5.00
CA SER A 63 7.89 12.87 4.86
C SER A 63 7.49 14.29 5.23
N ILE A 64 8.26 14.95 6.09
CA ILE A 64 8.07 16.36 6.42
C ILE A 64 9.13 17.12 5.62
N LYS A 65 8.70 17.96 4.67
CA LYS A 65 9.59 18.80 3.86
C LYS A 65 10.15 19.95 4.72
N GLU A 66 11.22 20.59 4.25
CA GLU A 66 11.79 21.78 4.93
C GLU A 66 10.78 22.93 5.05
N SER A 67 9.82 23.01 4.13
CA SER A 67 8.70 23.96 4.17
C SER A 67 7.64 23.64 5.25
N GLY A 68 7.74 22.49 5.91
CA GLY A 68 6.74 22.00 6.87
C GLY A 68 5.57 21.24 6.24
N GLU A 69 5.53 21.14 4.90
CA GLU A 69 4.54 20.32 4.19
C GLU A 69 4.73 18.83 4.48
N MET A 70 3.61 18.11 4.58
CA MET A 70 3.59 16.67 4.79
C MET A 70 3.31 15.94 3.47
N GLU A 71 4.18 14.99 3.13
CA GLU A 71 3.95 14.07 2.02
C GLU A 71 3.63 12.67 2.56
N TYR A 72 2.40 12.24 2.35
CA TYR A 72 1.89 10.93 2.73
C TYR A 72 2.25 9.90 1.68
N ARG A 73 2.98 8.86 2.08
CA ARG A 73 3.38 7.75 1.21
C ARG A 73 2.85 6.44 1.75
N VAL A 74 2.20 5.66 0.88
CA VAL A 74 1.64 4.35 1.22
C VAL A 74 2.19 3.29 0.29
N ARG A 75 2.59 2.16 0.86
CA ARG A 75 2.95 0.94 0.11
C ARG A 75 1.87 -0.10 0.33
N ALA A 76 1.35 -0.69 -0.74
CA ALA A 76 0.27 -1.67 -0.66
C ALA A 76 0.38 -2.77 -1.72
N PHE A 77 -0.15 -3.94 -1.38
CA PHE A 77 -0.42 -5.02 -2.34
C PHE A 77 -1.90 -4.97 -2.77
N LEU A 78 -2.15 -5.32 -4.03
CA LEU A 78 -3.51 -5.53 -4.53
C LEU A 78 -3.76 -7.02 -4.75
N LYS A 79 -4.93 -7.47 -4.31
CA LYS A 79 -5.49 -8.78 -4.63
C LYS A 79 -6.59 -8.57 -5.66
N PHE A 80 -6.46 -9.30 -6.76
CA PHE A 80 -7.37 -9.22 -7.89
C PHE A 80 -7.56 -10.61 -8.48
N ASP A 81 -8.75 -10.84 -9.02
CA ASP A 81 -9.05 -12.09 -9.70
C ASP A 81 -8.42 -12.06 -11.10
N MET A 82 -7.51 -12.99 -11.35
CA MET A 82 -7.08 -13.26 -12.72
C MET A 82 -8.18 -14.08 -13.39
N THR A 83 -9.02 -13.46 -14.20
CA THR A 83 -9.79 -14.22 -15.18
C THR A 83 -8.81 -14.66 -16.27
N PRO A 84 -8.49 -15.96 -16.40
CA PRO A 84 -7.66 -16.42 -17.51
C PRO A 84 -8.43 -16.17 -18.84
N PRO A 85 -7.76 -15.72 -19.91
CA PRO A 85 -8.39 -15.47 -21.20
C PRO A 85 -8.85 -16.75 -21.95
N ASP A 86 -8.79 -17.93 -21.32
CA ASP A 86 -8.99 -19.24 -21.98
C ASP A 86 -10.46 -19.71 -22.05
N LEU A 87 -11.42 -18.78 -22.02
CA LEU A 87 -12.84 -19.06 -22.31
C LEU A 87 -13.32 -18.27 -23.55
N LEU A 88 -12.43 -18.05 -24.53
CA LEU A 88 -12.76 -17.34 -25.77
C LEU A 88 -12.83 -18.22 -27.03
N HIS A 89 -12.70 -19.54 -26.90
CA HIS A 89 -12.88 -20.45 -28.03
C HIS A 89 -13.84 -21.57 -27.66
N LEU A 90 -15.11 -21.37 -28.05
CA LEU A 90 -16.15 -22.40 -28.19
C LEU A 90 -16.31 -22.69 -29.68
#